data_AF-A0A9N9PMD3-F1
#
_entry.id   AF-A0A9N9PMD3-F1
#
_cell.length_a   1.000
_cell.length_b   1.000
_cell.length_c   1.000
_cell.angle_alpha   90.00
_cell.angle_beta   90.00
_cell.angle_gamma   90.00
#
_symmetry.space_group_name_H-M   'P 1'
#
loop_
_entity.id
_entity.type
_entity.pdbx_description
1 polymer ?
#
loop_
_entity_poly.entity_id
_entity_poly.type
_entity_poly.pdbx_seq_one_letter_code
_entity_poly.pdbx_strand_id
1 'polypeptide(L)'
;DIMVTTVIANIGAILGAGLFLPIIAIPVNKQLVTFGAFVIYFFVQGAYGVVPAYLDELSPPAIRGTLPGLTYQLGNLIAASAAQIEALLGEAFPKNGVPDYGLTMAVFSACAMFGKIVLISTGCDNRNVDFMKQAEIRFEENR
;
A
#
# COMPACT_ATOMS: atom_id res chain seq x y z
N ASP A 1 2.05 -1.00 -21.24
CA ASP A 1 1.67 0.08 -20.30
C ASP A 1 2.24 -0.15 -18.91
N ILE A 2 3.07 0.78 -18.46
CA ILE A 2 3.70 0.74 -17.14
C ILE A 2 2.64 0.78 -16.04
N MET A 3 1.55 1.52 -16.24
CA MET A 3 0.41 1.57 -15.32
C MET A 3 -0.28 0.19 -15.12
N VAL A 4 -0.54 -0.55 -16.20
CA VAL A 4 -1.13 -1.91 -16.11
C VAL A 4 -0.17 -2.87 -15.41
N THR A 5 1.13 -2.74 -15.68
CA THR A 5 2.18 -3.53 -15.03
C THR A 5 2.24 -3.22 -13.52
N THR A 6 2.10 -1.94 -13.15
CA THR A 6 2.07 -1.47 -11.76
C THR A 6 0.87 -2.02 -10.98
N VAL A 7 -0.31 -2.02 -11.60
CA VAL A 7 -1.55 -2.55 -11.01
C VAL A 7 -1.43 -4.05 -10.78
N ILE A 8 -0.99 -4.80 -11.79
CA ILE A 8 -0.85 -6.26 -11.69
C ILE A 8 0.21 -6.64 -10.65
N ALA A 9 1.35 -5.95 -10.62
CA ALA A 9 2.42 -6.21 -9.66
C ALA A 9 1.96 -5.96 -8.21
N ASN A 10 1.23 -4.87 -7.95
CA ASN A 10 0.73 -4.55 -6.62
C ASN A 10 -0.36 -5.52 -6.16
N ILE A 11 -1.30 -5.89 -7.04
CA ILE A 11 -2.33 -6.89 -6.71
C ILE A 11 -1.70 -8.26 -6.42
N GLY A 12 -0.73 -8.68 -7.23
CA GLY A 12 0.02 -9.92 -7.02
C GLY A 12 0.77 -9.94 -5.69
N ALA A 13 1.41 -8.83 -5.32
CA ALA A 13 2.08 -8.69 -4.04
C ALA A 13 1.12 -8.71 -2.85
N ILE A 14 -0.06 -8.07 -2.97
CA ILE A 14 -1.11 -8.11 -1.95
C ILE A 14 -1.63 -9.54 -1.76
N LEU A 15 -1.97 -10.24 -2.84
CA LEU A 15 -2.44 -11.62 -2.75
C LEU A 15 -1.37 -12.57 -2.17
N GLY A 16 -0.11 -12.38 -2.58
CA GLY A 16 1.04 -13.10 -2.04
C GLY A 16 1.21 -12.86 -0.53
N ALA A 17 1.12 -11.62 -0.07
CA ALA A 17 1.19 -11.29 1.36
C ALA A 17 -0.01 -11.84 2.16
N GLY A 18 -1.23 -11.79 1.58
CA GLY A 18 -2.46 -12.26 2.22
C GLY A 18 -2.49 -13.75 2.49
N LEU A 19 -1.91 -14.55 1.60
CA LEU A 19 -1.86 -15.99 1.75
C LEU A 19 -1.04 -16.42 2.97
N PHE A 20 -0.01 -15.65 3.33
CA PHE A 20 0.88 -15.94 4.45
C PHE A 20 0.51 -15.20 5.74
N LEU A 21 -0.46 -14.28 5.69
CA LEU A 21 -0.96 -13.55 6.85
C LEU A 21 -1.52 -14.46 7.98
N PRO A 22 -2.28 -15.54 7.69
CA PRO A 22 -2.80 -16.45 8.73
C PRO A 22 -1.70 -17.19 9.51
N ILE A 23 -0.54 -17.41 8.89
CA ILE A 23 0.60 -18.10 9.50
C ILE A 23 1.23 -17.25 10.62
N ILE A 24 1.13 -15.92 10.52
CA ILE A 24 1.61 -14.99 11.54
C ILE A 24 0.54 -14.77 12.63
N ALA A 25 -0.74 -14.77 12.25
CA ALA A 25 -1.87 -14.60 13.16
C ALA A 25 -2.08 -15.79 14.11
N ILE A 26 -1.77 -17.01 13.67
CA ILE A 26 -1.87 -18.23 14.48
C ILE A 26 -0.46 -18.82 14.63
N PRO A 27 0.32 -18.36 15.62
CA PRO A 27 1.70 -18.80 15.78
C PRO A 27 1.76 -20.27 16.25
N VAL A 28 2.02 -21.20 15.33
CA VAL A 28 2.18 -22.63 15.63
C VAL A 28 3.63 -22.98 15.97
N ASN A 29 4.60 -22.40 15.24
CA ASN A 29 6.04 -22.60 15.46
C ASN A 29 6.81 -21.31 15.10
N LYS A 30 7.76 -20.90 15.94
CA LYS A 30 8.61 -19.72 15.74
C LYS A 30 9.29 -19.69 14.36
N GLN A 31 9.78 -20.84 13.90
CA GLN A 31 10.45 -20.97 12.60
C GLN A 31 9.50 -20.69 11.43
N LEU A 32 8.25 -21.14 11.54
CA LEU A 32 7.24 -20.97 10.50
C LEU A 32 6.75 -19.52 10.44
N VAL A 33 6.65 -18.85 11.59
CA VAL A 33 6.32 -17.41 11.67
C VAL A 33 7.44 -16.57 11.05
N THR A 34 8.71 -16.85 11.32
CA THR A 34 9.84 -16.12 10.71
C THR A 34 9.87 -16.29 9.19
N PHE A 35 9.63 -17.50 8.69
CA PHE A 35 9.55 -17.75 7.26
C PHE A 35 8.36 -17.03 6.61
N GLY A 36 7.18 -17.11 7.22
CA GLY A 36 6.00 -16.37 6.76
C GLY A 36 6.23 -14.87 6.71
N ALA A 37 6.83 -14.30 7.75
CA ALA A 37 7.19 -12.88 7.79
C ALA A 37 8.17 -12.50 6.66
N PHE A 38 9.22 -13.31 6.43
CA PHE A 38 10.15 -13.07 5.33
C PHE A 38 9.45 -13.01 3.97
N VAL A 39 8.56 -13.96 3.70
CA VAL A 39 7.82 -14.01 2.43
C VAL A 39 6.91 -12.79 2.28
N ILE A 40 6.18 -12.39 3.32
CA ILE A 40 5.36 -11.18 3.29
C ILE A 40 6.22 -9.94 3.00
N TYR A 41 7.34 -9.76 3.72
CA TYR A 41 8.22 -8.61 3.49
C TYR A 41 8.86 -8.61 2.11
N PHE A 42 9.17 -9.77 1.54
CA PHE A 42 9.66 -9.89 0.17
C PHE A 42 8.65 -9.35 -0.84
N PHE A 43 7.37 -9.78 -0.74
CA PHE A 43 6.31 -9.27 -1.63
C PHE A 43 6.02 -7.80 -1.41
N VAL A 44 6.00 -7.35 -0.15
CA VAL A 44 5.78 -5.95 0.21
C VAL A 44 6.88 -5.08 -0.40
N GLN A 45 8.15 -5.43 -0.26
CA GLN A 45 9.24 -4.63 -0.85
C GLN A 45 9.23 -4.64 -2.38
N GLY A 46 8.78 -5.72 -3.01
CA GLY A 46 8.54 -5.76 -4.46
C GLY A 46 7.52 -4.73 -4.93
N ALA A 47 6.49 -4.44 -4.12
CA ALA A 47 5.48 -3.43 -4.43
C ALA A 47 5.97 -1.99 -4.18
N TYR A 48 6.81 -1.77 -3.16
CA TYR A 48 7.29 -0.43 -2.77
C TYR A 48 8.12 0.26 -3.86
N GLY A 49 8.82 -0.49 -4.72
CA GLY A 49 9.61 0.08 -5.83
C GLY A 49 8.76 0.65 -6.97
N VAL A 50 7.50 0.26 -7.07
CA VAL A 50 6.65 0.56 -8.23
C VAL A 50 6.00 1.94 -8.13
N VAL A 51 5.60 2.35 -6.93
CA VAL A 51 4.96 3.66 -6.67
C VAL A 51 5.85 4.85 -7.02
N PRO A 52 7.12 4.94 -6.57
CA PRO A 52 7.98 6.06 -6.92
C PRO A 52 8.33 6.09 -8.42
N ALA A 53 8.49 4.93 -9.08
CA ALA A 53 8.70 4.88 -10.53
C ALA A 53 7.51 5.44 -11.30
N TYR A 54 6.29 5.10 -10.87
CA TYR A 54 5.06 5.66 -11.46
C TYR A 54 4.92 7.17 -11.23
N LEU A 55 5.28 7.66 -10.03
CA LEU A 55 5.26 9.10 -9.73
C LEU A 55 6.34 9.88 -10.50
N ASP A 56 7.49 9.27 -10.77
CA ASP A 56 8.56 9.86 -11.59
C ASP A 56 8.11 10.07 -13.05
N GLU A 57 7.33 9.14 -13.59
CA GLU A 57 6.73 9.26 -14.93
C GLU A 57 5.65 10.35 -15.02
N LEU A 58 4.84 10.49 -13.97
CA LEU A 58 3.79 11.51 -13.87
C LEU A 58 4.31 12.91 -13.54
N SER A 59 5.51 13.02 -12.96
CA SER A 59 5.99 14.29 -12.43
C SER A 59 6.66 15.16 -13.51
N PRO A 60 6.36 16.48 -13.52
CA PRO A 60 7.11 17.44 -14.31
C PRO A 60 8.60 17.36 -13.98
N PRO A 61 9.51 17.57 -14.95
CA PRO A 61 10.96 17.47 -14.75
C PRO A 61 11.51 18.25 -13.54
N ALA A 62 10.82 19.33 -13.14
CA ALA A 62 11.21 20.19 -12.03
C ALA A 62 10.94 19.62 -10.62
N ILE A 63 10.03 18.65 -10.45
CA ILE A 63 9.60 18.14 -9.12
C ILE A 63 9.70 16.61 -8.96
N ARG A 64 10.38 15.94 -9.88
CA ARG A 64 10.57 14.48 -9.89
C ARG A 64 11.15 13.90 -8.59
N GLY A 65 12.02 14.65 -7.93
CA GLY A 65 12.60 14.24 -6.64
C GLY A 65 11.74 14.52 -5.41
N THR A 66 10.87 15.53 -5.45
CA THR A 66 10.11 15.99 -4.27
C THR A 66 8.71 15.39 -4.21
N LEU A 67 8.07 15.16 -5.36
CA LEU A 67 6.71 14.61 -5.41
C LEU A 67 6.61 13.20 -4.78
N PRO A 68 7.51 12.24 -5.10
CA PRO A 68 7.45 10.91 -4.46
C PRO A 68 7.70 10.96 -2.95
N GLY A 69 8.62 11.82 -2.52
CA GLY A 69 8.94 12.01 -1.10
C GLY A 69 7.77 12.60 -0.31
N LEU A 70 7.09 13.61 -0.84
CA LEU A 70 5.91 14.20 -0.18
C LEU A 70 4.74 13.22 -0.13
N THR A 71 4.47 12.50 -1.23
CA THR A 71 3.42 11.47 -1.25
C THR A 71 3.71 10.37 -0.22
N TYR A 72 4.97 9.96 -0.07
CA TYR A 72 5.36 8.98 0.94
C TYR A 72 5.09 9.46 2.36
N GLN A 73 5.49 10.70 2.68
CA GLN A 73 5.31 11.24 4.03
C GLN A 73 3.84 11.48 4.37
N LEU A 74 3.03 11.93 3.41
CA LEU A 74 1.59 12.04 3.58
C LEU A 74 0.94 10.67 3.78
N GLY A 75 1.38 9.66 3.03
CA GLY A 75 0.94 8.28 3.22
C GLY A 75 1.25 7.75 4.63
N ASN A 76 2.46 7.99 5.12
CA ASN A 76 2.86 7.62 6.48
C ASN A 76 2.06 8.36 7.55
N LEU A 77 1.75 9.64 7.34
CA LEU A 77 0.91 10.42 8.26
C LEU A 77 -0.48 9.79 8.41
N ILE A 78 -1.10 9.42 7.28
CA ILE A 78 -2.42 8.76 7.29
C ILE A 78 -2.31 7.37 7.92
N ALA A 79 -1.27 6.61 7.58
CA ALA A 79 -1.05 5.25 8.07
C ALA A 79 -0.73 5.19 9.58
N ALA A 80 -0.15 6.24 10.16
CA ALA A 80 0.15 6.27 11.61
C ALA A 80 -1.11 6.16 12.48
N SER A 81 -2.26 6.65 11.99
CA SER A 81 -3.54 6.55 12.70
C SER A 81 -4.10 5.12 12.73
N ALA A 82 -3.76 4.30 11.72
CA ALA A 82 -4.21 2.91 11.59
C ALA A 82 -3.67 2.03 12.73
N ALA A 83 -2.40 2.19 13.09
CA ALA A 83 -1.76 1.43 14.18
C ALA A 83 -2.38 1.70 15.56
N GLN A 84 -2.87 2.93 15.78
CA GLN A 84 -3.55 3.29 17.03
C GLN A 84 -4.93 2.63 17.12
N ILE A 85 -5.67 2.58 16.00
CA ILE A 85 -6.96 1.89 15.93
C ILE A 85 -6.78 0.38 16.18
N GLU A 86 -5.75 -0.22 15.59
CA GLU A 86 -5.45 -1.65 15.77
C GLU A 86 -5.12 -1.99 17.23
N ALA A 87 -4.33 -1.15 17.91
CA ALA A 87 -4.02 -1.32 19.32
C ALA A 87 -5.27 -1.22 20.21
N LEU A 88 -6.10 -0.20 19.98
CA LEU A 88 -7.36 -0.01 20.72
C LEU A 88 -8.35 -1.16 20.49
N LEU A 89 -8.42 -1.69 19.27
CA LEU A 89 -9.31 -2.79 18.92
C LEU A 89 -8.86 -4.11 19.56
N GLY A 90 -7.54 -4.32 19.69
CA GLY A 90 -6.97 -5.49 20.37
C GLY A 90 -7.25 -5.50 21.87
N GLU A 91 -7.31 -4.33 22.51
CA GLU A 91 -7.70 -4.18 23.92
C GLU A 91 -9.21 -4.34 24.13
N ALA A 92 -10.04 -3.93 23.16
CA ALA A 92 -11.50 -3.97 23.25
C ALA A 92 -12.12 -5.38 23.06
N PHE A 93 -11.43 -6.29 22.37
CA PHE A 93 -11.88 -7.67 22.14
C PHE A 93 -10.96 -8.72 22.80
N PRO A 94 -11.00 -8.86 24.13
CA PRO A 94 -10.24 -9.88 24.83
C PRO A 94 -10.84 -11.28 24.63
N LYS A 95 -10.00 -12.29 24.42
CA LYS A 95 -10.38 -13.71 24.41
C LYS A 95 -9.70 -14.40 25.59
N ASN A 96 -10.47 -14.94 26.54
CA ASN A 96 -9.96 -15.58 27.76
C ASN A 96 -9.08 -14.69 28.66
N GLY A 97 -9.33 -13.38 28.72
CA GLY A 97 -8.58 -12.45 29.59
C GLY A 97 -7.19 -12.07 29.06
N VAL A 98 -6.83 -12.51 27.85
CA VAL A 98 -5.67 -12.04 27.10
C VAL A 98 -6.14 -11.32 25.83
N PRO A 99 -5.53 -10.20 25.43
CA PRO A 99 -5.85 -9.51 24.18
C PRO A 99 -5.62 -10.44 22.98
N ASP A 100 -6.62 -10.66 22.13
CA ASP A 100 -6.50 -11.50 20.93
C ASP A 100 -5.90 -10.69 19.78
N TYR A 101 -4.61 -10.33 19.94
CA TYR A 101 -3.84 -9.60 18.94
C TYR A 101 -3.74 -10.39 17.63
N GLY A 102 -3.70 -11.72 17.68
CA GLY A 102 -3.58 -12.58 16.49
C GLY A 102 -4.78 -12.41 15.56
N LEU A 103 -6.00 -12.56 16.09
CA LEU A 103 -7.22 -12.41 15.30
C LEU A 103 -7.46 -10.95 14.89
N THR A 104 -7.18 -10.00 15.79
CA THR A 104 -7.38 -8.57 15.53
C THR A 104 -6.46 -8.05 14.43
N MET A 105 -5.17 -8.40 14.48
CA MET A 105 -4.21 -8.04 13.42
C MET A 105 -4.58 -8.68 12.09
N ALA A 106 -5.09 -9.92 12.10
CA ALA A 106 -5.50 -10.60 10.88
C ALA A 106 -6.70 -9.92 10.19
N VAL A 107 -7.74 -9.59 10.97
CA VAL A 107 -8.94 -8.91 10.47
C VAL A 107 -8.60 -7.50 9.99
N PHE A 108 -7.81 -6.75 10.76
CA PHE A 108 -7.41 -5.40 10.40
C PHE A 108 -6.59 -5.38 9.10
N SER A 109 -5.60 -6.26 9.01
CA SER A 109 -4.78 -6.42 7.81
C SER A 109 -5.61 -6.87 6.61
N ALA A 110 -6.56 -7.79 6.77
CA ALA A 110 -7.46 -8.21 5.69
C ALA A 110 -8.33 -7.05 5.17
N CYS A 111 -8.89 -6.23 6.07
CA CYS A 111 -9.62 -5.02 5.72
C CYS A 111 -8.74 -4.01 4.98
N ALA A 112 -7.51 -3.78 5.46
CA ALA A 112 -6.56 -2.88 4.83
C ALA A 112 -6.14 -3.35 3.43
N MET A 113 -5.95 -4.66 3.25
CA MET A 113 -5.66 -5.26 1.96
C MET A 113 -6.83 -5.09 0.98
N PHE A 114 -8.06 -5.33 1.43
CA PHE A 114 -9.24 -5.08 0.62
C PHE A 114 -9.34 -3.62 0.21
N GLY A 115 -9.16 -2.70 1.15
CA GLY A 115 -9.11 -1.26 0.88
C GLY A 115 -8.05 -0.90 -0.16
N LYS A 116 -6.84 -1.47 -0.07
CA LYS A 116 -5.77 -1.29 -1.06
C LYS A 116 -6.16 -1.82 -2.45
N ILE A 117 -6.77 -3.00 -2.54
CA ILE A 117 -7.23 -3.56 -3.82
C ILE A 117 -8.26 -2.64 -4.47
N VAL A 118 -9.23 -2.14 -3.68
CA VAL A 118 -10.24 -1.20 -4.18
C VAL A 118 -9.58 0.10 -4.65
N LEU A 119 -8.68 0.69 -3.86
CA LEU A 119 -7.97 1.92 -4.21
C LEU A 119 -7.16 1.79 -5.49
N ILE A 120 -6.43 0.68 -5.65
CA ILE A 120 -5.64 0.40 -6.86
C ILE A 120 -6.57 0.19 -8.06
N SER A 121 -7.73 -0.46 -7.86
CA SER A 121 -8.69 -0.69 -8.93
C SER A 121 -9.36 0.60 -9.41
N THR A 122 -9.76 1.50 -8.50
CA THR A 122 -10.38 2.79 -8.82
C THR A 122 -9.36 3.81 -9.33
N GLY A 123 -8.10 3.73 -8.86
CA GLY A 123 -7.01 4.62 -9.31
C GLY A 123 -6.63 4.46 -10.78
N CYS A 124 -7.04 3.36 -11.43
CA CYS A 124 -6.81 3.10 -12.85
C CYS A 124 -7.76 3.90 -13.77
N ASP A 125 -8.78 4.57 -13.22
CA ASP A 125 -9.88 5.18 -13.98
C ASP A 125 -9.63 6.65 -14.39
N ASN A 126 -8.43 7.20 -14.17
CA ASN A 126 -8.09 8.54 -14.65
C ASN A 126 -7.32 8.50 -15.98
N ARG A 127 -7.87 7.79 -16.97
CA ARG A 127 -7.33 7.62 -18.34
C ARG A 127 -7.10 8.92 -19.12
N ASN A 128 -7.42 10.11 -18.59
CA ASN A 128 -7.62 11.29 -19.43
C ASN A 128 -7.33 12.66 -18.77
N VAL A 129 -6.45 12.74 -17.76
CA VAL A 129 -5.81 14.04 -17.51
C VAL A 129 -4.75 14.23 -18.57
N ASP A 130 -5.17 14.85 -19.68
CA ASP A 130 -4.30 15.40 -20.72
C ASP A 130 -3.26 16.33 -20.07
N PHE A 131 -2.13 15.78 -19.62
CA PHE A 131 -0.95 16.57 -19.29
C PHE A 131 -0.47 17.38 -20.50
N MET A 132 -0.83 16.92 -21.70
CA MET A 132 -0.63 17.63 -22.96
C MET A 132 -1.44 18.93 -23.01
N LYS A 133 -2.69 18.98 -22.50
CA LYS A 133 -3.48 20.22 -22.42
C LYS A 133 -2.87 21.24 -21.46
N GLN A 134 -2.35 20.81 -20.31
CA GLN A 134 -1.72 21.75 -19.37
C GLN A 134 -0.38 22.29 -19.89
N ALA A 135 0.40 21.48 -20.62
CA ALA A 135 1.59 21.95 -21.30
C ALA A 135 1.26 22.93 -22.43
N GLU A 136 0.25 22.63 -23.24
CA GLU A 136 -0.20 23.46 -24.36
C GLU A 136 -0.75 24.82 -23.89
N ILE A 137 -1.56 24.85 -22.82
CA ILE A 137 -2.03 26.09 -22.17
C ILE A 137 -0.86 26.92 -21.63
N ARG A 138 0.18 26.27 -21.08
CA ARG A 138 1.37 26.97 -20.57
C ARG A 138 2.25 27.53 -21.70
N PHE A 139 2.27 26.88 -22.87
CA PHE A 139 2.95 27.40 -24.06
C PHE A 139 2.18 28.54 -24.73
N GLU A 140 0.84 28.54 -24.68
CA GLU A 140 0.02 29.66 -25.16
C GLU A 140 0.06 30.87 -24.22
N GLU A 141 0.13 30.67 -22.90
CA GLU A 141 0.25 31.76 -21.92
C GLU A 141 1.62 32.47 -21.98
N ASN A 142 2.67 31.78 -22.43
CA ASN A 142 4.04 32.30 -22.53
C ASN A 142 4.39 32.82 -23.95
N ARG A 143 3.41 32.96 -24.85
CA ARG A 143 3.60 33.45 -26.22
C ARG A 143 2.94 34.81 -26.43
#